data_AF-A0AB37HPH4-F1
#
_entry.id   AF-A0AB37HPH4-F1
#
_cell.length_a   1.000
_cell.length_b   1.000
_cell.length_c   1.000
_cell.angle_alpha   90.00
_cell.angle_beta   90.00
_cell.angle_gamma   90.00
#
_symmetry.space_group_name_H-M   'P 1'
#
loop_
_entity.id
_entity.type
_entity.pdbx_description
1 polymer ?
#
loop_
_entity_poly.entity_id
_entity_poly.type
_entity_poly.pdbx_seq_one_letter_code
_entity_poly.pdbx_strand_id
1 'polypeptide(L)'
;MKETNSLKQILVEKETDKMKNQLKKVIVVAMKSLWFPPIFEDGYGKNEQYDEGDYFQKADGALLRGRLVFYSGEFCDQTVNGNVDFSMEVFLTGEGELLKFYTIRESRYCQDCQETHTRLHRMVAKDQSLMEDELDAILNNITVDLRNAS
;
A
#
# COMPACT_ATOMS: atom_id res chain seq x y z
N MET A 1 -20.03 6.50 37.64
CA MET A 1 -19.84 6.89 36.22
C MET A 1 -18.48 6.49 35.61
N LYS A 2 -17.66 5.63 36.24
CA LYS A 2 -16.40 5.14 35.65
C LYS A 2 -16.50 3.76 34.96
N GLU A 3 -17.52 2.95 35.27
CA GLU A 3 -17.63 1.56 34.78
C GLU A 3 -18.10 1.44 33.32
N THR A 4 -18.94 2.36 32.83
CA THR A 4 -19.45 2.32 31.44
C THR A 4 -18.39 2.61 30.38
N ASN A 5 -17.28 3.27 30.75
CA ASN A 5 -16.18 3.53 29.82
C ASN A 5 -15.26 2.31 29.66
N SER A 6 -15.11 1.51 30.72
CA SER A 6 -14.28 0.30 30.74
C SER A 6 -14.86 -0.83 29.87
N LEU A 7 -16.19 -1.04 29.93
CA LEU A 7 -16.85 -2.08 29.13
C LEU A 7 -16.84 -1.80 27.63
N LYS A 8 -16.98 -0.53 27.22
CA LYS A 8 -16.89 -0.13 25.82
C LYS A 8 -15.48 -0.36 25.27
N GLN A 9 -14.46 -0.03 26.04
CA GLN A 9 -13.07 -0.22 25.65
C GLN A 9 -12.73 -1.72 25.46
N ILE A 10 -13.17 -2.58 26.37
CA ILE A 10 -12.97 -4.05 26.26
C ILE A 10 -13.67 -4.63 25.02
N LEU A 11 -14.85 -4.11 24.66
CA LEU A 11 -15.58 -4.56 23.48
C LEU A 11 -14.85 -4.20 22.18
N VAL A 12 -14.36 -2.96 22.08
CA VAL A 12 -13.57 -2.49 20.93
C VAL A 12 -12.30 -3.33 20.78
N GLU A 13 -11.55 -3.54 21.86
CA GLU A 13 -10.32 -4.35 21.84
C GLU A 13 -10.57 -5.78 21.32
N LYS A 14 -11.70 -6.40 21.73
CA LYS A 14 -12.08 -7.75 21.25
C LYS A 14 -12.44 -7.77 19.77
N GLU A 15 -13.12 -6.73 19.26
CA GLU A 15 -13.47 -6.61 17.84
C GLU A 15 -12.22 -6.43 16.99
N THR A 16 -11.31 -5.54 17.40
CA THR A 16 -10.02 -5.34 16.74
C THR A 16 -9.19 -6.63 16.71
N ASP A 17 -9.14 -7.40 17.80
CA ASP A 17 -8.43 -8.68 17.84
C ASP A 17 -9.04 -9.73 16.91
N LYS A 18 -10.37 -9.78 16.82
CA LYS A 18 -11.07 -10.65 15.89
C LYS A 18 -10.72 -10.30 14.44
N MET A 19 -10.72 -9.01 14.09
CA MET A 19 -10.34 -8.53 12.77
C MET A 19 -8.89 -8.89 12.44
N LYS A 20 -7.93 -8.64 13.34
CA LYS A 20 -6.52 -9.01 13.16
C LYS A 20 -6.35 -10.51 12.94
N ASN A 21 -7.09 -11.35 13.67
CA ASN A 21 -7.05 -12.80 13.48
C ASN A 21 -7.65 -13.23 12.13
N GLN A 22 -8.69 -12.57 11.65
CA GLN A 22 -9.25 -12.81 10.32
C GLN A 22 -8.27 -12.39 9.23
N LEU A 23 -7.65 -11.22 9.36
CA LEU A 23 -6.64 -10.73 8.43
C LEU A 23 -5.46 -11.70 8.31
N LYS A 24 -4.94 -12.21 9.43
CA LYS A 24 -3.89 -13.24 9.42
C LYS A 24 -4.27 -14.47 8.59
N LYS A 25 -5.50 -14.96 8.72
CA LYS A 25 -5.98 -16.12 7.95
C LYS A 25 -6.07 -15.81 6.46
N VAL A 26 -6.58 -14.63 6.10
CA VAL A 26 -6.71 -14.19 4.71
C VAL A 26 -5.34 -13.99 4.07
N ILE A 27 -4.37 -13.41 4.79
CA ILE A 27 -2.98 -13.26 4.33
C ILE A 27 -2.37 -14.62 3.96
N VAL A 28 -2.53 -15.64 4.80
CA VAL A 28 -2.01 -17.00 4.53
C VAL A 28 -2.55 -17.58 3.23
N VAL A 29 -3.80 -17.27 2.87
CA VAL A 29 -4.40 -17.68 1.59
C VAL A 29 -3.84 -16.82 0.45
N ALA A 30 -3.80 -15.50 0.64
CA ALA A 30 -3.28 -14.54 -0.34
C ALA A 30 -1.85 -14.84 -0.78
N MET A 31 -0.97 -15.20 0.14
CA MET A 31 0.43 -15.57 -0.15
C MET A 31 0.55 -16.76 -1.13
N LYS A 32 -0.46 -17.63 -1.19
CA LYS A 32 -0.45 -18.82 -2.06
C LYS A 32 -1.16 -18.61 -3.39
N SER A 33 -2.05 -17.63 -3.45
CA SER A 33 -2.97 -17.45 -4.57
C SER A 33 -2.71 -16.19 -5.39
N LEU A 34 -2.08 -15.17 -4.79
CA LEU A 34 -1.85 -13.89 -5.45
C LEU A 34 -0.42 -13.80 -6.02
N TRP A 35 -0.29 -13.02 -7.08
CA TRP A 35 1.00 -12.64 -7.63
C TRP A 35 1.56 -11.39 -6.92
N PHE A 36 2.86 -11.43 -6.60
CA PHE A 36 3.60 -10.37 -5.93
C PHE A 36 4.71 -9.82 -6.85
N PRO A 37 4.47 -8.68 -7.52
CA PRO A 37 5.49 -8.03 -8.35
C PRO A 37 6.58 -7.36 -7.48
N PRO A 38 7.77 -7.06 -8.05
CA PRO A 38 8.77 -6.21 -7.39
C PRO A 38 8.19 -4.82 -7.06
N ILE A 39 8.58 -4.27 -5.91
CA ILE A 39 8.15 -2.94 -5.47
C ILE A 39 9.19 -1.91 -5.95
N PHE A 40 8.77 -0.96 -6.76
CA PHE A 40 9.63 0.17 -7.16
C PHE A 40 9.94 1.07 -5.96
N GLU A 41 11.22 1.38 -5.79
CA GLU A 41 11.72 2.46 -4.94
C GLU A 41 11.64 3.77 -5.71
N ASP A 42 12.20 3.80 -6.91
CA ASP A 42 12.06 4.89 -7.87
C ASP A 42 11.52 4.33 -9.17
N GLY A 43 10.52 4.99 -9.76
CA GLY A 43 9.89 4.56 -11.01
C GLY A 43 9.76 5.69 -12.00
N TYR A 44 9.92 5.38 -13.27
CA TYR A 44 9.73 6.30 -14.39
C TYR A 44 8.87 5.60 -15.43
N GLY A 45 8.01 6.37 -16.08
CA GLY A 45 7.26 5.87 -17.22
C GLY A 45 6.20 6.84 -17.68
N LYS A 46 5.13 6.29 -18.25
CA LYS A 46 4.08 7.06 -18.94
C LYS A 46 2.71 6.64 -18.48
N ASN A 47 1.80 7.62 -18.37
CA ASN A 47 0.40 7.42 -18.01
C ASN A 47 0.26 6.53 -16.76
N GLU A 48 1.07 6.83 -15.74
CA GLU A 48 1.12 6.12 -14.45
C GLU A 48 1.56 4.64 -14.53
N GLN A 49 2.07 4.20 -15.68
CA GLN A 49 2.73 2.91 -15.85
C GLN A 49 4.24 3.11 -15.82
N TYR A 50 4.90 2.44 -14.88
CA TYR A 50 6.35 2.50 -14.71
C TYR A 50 7.00 1.35 -15.48
N ASP A 51 7.80 1.68 -16.49
CA ASP A 51 8.55 0.74 -17.32
C ASP A 51 10.04 0.68 -16.98
N GLU A 52 10.55 1.69 -16.28
CA GLU A 52 11.94 1.80 -15.84
C GLU A 52 12.02 2.23 -14.38
N GLY A 53 13.10 1.85 -13.68
CA GLY A 53 13.33 2.31 -12.32
C GLY A 53 14.17 1.37 -11.46
N ASP A 54 14.31 1.77 -10.21
CA ASP A 54 14.98 1.03 -9.15
C ASP A 54 13.95 0.33 -8.26
N TYR A 55 14.33 -0.82 -7.71
CA TYR A 55 13.47 -1.64 -6.88
C TYR A 55 14.06 -1.78 -5.48
N PHE A 56 13.17 -1.83 -4.48
CA PHE A 56 13.59 -2.20 -3.14
C PHE A 56 14.23 -3.59 -3.14
N GLN A 57 15.33 -3.72 -2.38
CA GLN A 57 16.03 -4.98 -2.17
C GLN A 57 15.95 -5.40 -0.70
N LYS A 58 15.89 -6.70 -0.48
CA LYS A 58 16.06 -7.31 0.83
C LYS A 58 17.54 -7.33 1.22
N ALA A 59 17.83 -7.66 2.48
CA ALA A 59 19.19 -7.73 2.99
C ALA A 59 20.09 -8.76 2.26
N ASP A 60 19.49 -9.77 1.64
CA ASP A 60 20.17 -10.78 0.83
C ASP A 60 20.41 -10.35 -0.64
N GLY A 61 19.99 -9.13 -1.01
CA GLY A 61 20.08 -8.59 -2.36
C GLY A 61 18.96 -9.01 -3.31
N ALA A 62 18.02 -9.86 -2.87
CA ALA A 62 16.85 -10.21 -3.68
C ALA A 62 15.82 -9.06 -3.71
N LEU A 63 15.06 -8.95 -4.80
CA LEU A 63 14.02 -7.93 -4.93
C LEU A 63 12.93 -8.13 -3.87
N LEU A 64 12.55 -7.04 -3.19
CA LEU A 64 11.37 -7.00 -2.35
C LEU A 64 10.14 -7.02 -3.24
N ARG A 65 9.28 -8.01 -3.00
CA ARG A 65 8.05 -8.23 -3.78
C ARG A 65 6.83 -8.04 -2.92
N GLY A 66 5.83 -7.34 -3.46
CA GLY A 66 4.60 -7.07 -2.74
C GLY A 66 3.47 -6.66 -3.67
N ARG A 67 2.24 -6.86 -3.18
CA ARG A 67 1.01 -6.42 -3.82
C ARG A 67 0.46 -5.23 -3.04
N LEU A 68 0.11 -4.16 -3.74
CA LEU A 68 -0.57 -3.01 -3.14
C LEU A 68 -1.94 -3.47 -2.62
N VAL A 69 -2.18 -3.31 -1.32
CA VAL A 69 -3.43 -3.73 -0.65
C VAL A 69 -4.15 -2.56 0.01
N PHE A 70 -3.51 -1.40 0.11
CA PHE A 70 -4.14 -0.18 0.56
C PHE A 70 -3.45 1.05 0.00
N TYR A 71 -4.24 2.08 -0.26
CA TYR A 71 -3.80 3.37 -0.77
C TYR A 71 -4.64 4.47 -0.11
N SER A 72 -3.97 5.51 0.40
CA SER A 72 -4.58 6.73 0.90
C SER A 72 -3.88 7.92 0.26
N GLY A 73 -4.64 8.75 -0.46
CA GLY A 73 -4.14 10.02 -0.99
C GLY A 73 -4.13 11.06 0.11
N GLU A 74 -2.96 11.63 0.40
CA GLU A 74 -2.77 12.58 1.49
C GLU A 74 -2.76 14.02 0.98
N PHE A 75 -2.16 14.25 -0.18
CA PHE A 75 -2.03 15.58 -0.78
C PHE A 75 -1.88 15.51 -2.30
N CYS A 76 -2.41 16.50 -3.01
CA CYS A 76 -2.29 16.67 -4.45
C CYS A 76 -2.15 18.18 -4.74
N ASP A 77 -1.16 18.57 -5.54
CA ASP A 77 -0.94 19.95 -5.94
C ASP A 77 -0.61 20.08 -7.43
N GLN A 78 -1.09 21.16 -8.04
CA GLN A 78 -0.78 21.53 -9.41
C GLN A 78 0.29 22.60 -9.42
N THR A 79 1.49 22.21 -9.84
CA THR A 79 2.62 23.12 -9.98
C THR A 79 2.74 23.62 -11.43
N VAL A 80 3.57 24.65 -11.63
CA VAL A 80 3.96 25.11 -12.99
C VAL A 80 4.61 24.00 -13.84
N ASN A 81 5.12 22.94 -13.20
CA ASN A 81 5.83 21.85 -13.86
C ASN A 81 5.00 20.57 -14.00
N GLY A 82 3.75 20.55 -13.52
CA GLY A 82 2.90 19.36 -13.51
C GLY A 82 2.24 19.11 -12.15
N ASN A 83 1.66 17.93 -11.97
CA ASN A 83 0.99 17.54 -10.74
C ASN A 83 1.95 16.79 -9.82
N VAL A 84 1.82 17.02 -8.52
CA VAL A 84 2.55 16.29 -7.48
C VAL A 84 1.53 15.70 -6.50
N ASP A 85 1.56 14.38 -6.34
CA ASP A 85 0.71 13.63 -5.43
C ASP A 85 1.56 12.99 -4.34
N PHE A 86 1.11 13.13 -3.09
CA PHE A 86 1.67 12.42 -1.95
C PHE A 86 0.62 11.47 -1.39
N SER A 87 1.00 10.20 -1.23
CA SER A 87 0.11 9.15 -0.74
C SER A 87 0.81 8.21 0.22
N MET A 88 0.03 7.58 1.08
CA MET A 88 0.45 6.42 1.85
C MET A 88 -0.02 5.14 1.14
N GLU A 89 0.90 4.19 0.99
CA GLU A 89 0.65 2.89 0.35
C GLU A 89 1.02 1.76 1.30
N VAL A 90 0.19 0.71 1.37
CA VAL A 90 0.52 -0.52 2.11
C VAL A 90 0.61 -1.68 1.13
N PHE A 91 1.74 -2.37 1.17
CA PHE A 91 1.98 -3.57 0.39
C PHE A 91 1.95 -4.80 1.27
N LEU A 92 1.24 -5.85 0.83
CA LEU A 92 1.40 -7.20 1.36
C LEU A 92 2.57 -7.87 0.65
N THR A 93 3.59 -8.27 1.39
CA THR A 93 4.76 -8.96 0.83
C THR A 93 4.47 -10.45 0.59
N GLY A 94 5.29 -11.07 -0.28
CA GLY A 94 5.25 -12.52 -0.48
C GLY A 94 5.60 -13.34 0.77
N GLU A 95 6.14 -12.69 1.81
CA GLU A 95 6.47 -13.28 3.11
C GLU A 95 5.35 -13.08 4.15
N GLY A 96 4.26 -12.40 3.77
CA GLY A 96 3.06 -12.23 4.59
C GLY A 96 3.09 -10.99 5.48
N GLU A 97 4.05 -10.09 5.26
CA GLU A 97 4.18 -8.84 6.01
C GLU A 97 3.44 -7.69 5.33
N LEU A 98 2.91 -6.76 6.13
CA LEU A 98 2.37 -5.51 5.62
C LEU A 98 3.42 -4.42 5.80
N LEU A 99 3.81 -3.78 4.70
CA LEU A 99 4.79 -2.70 4.69
C LEU A 99 4.15 -1.40 4.21
N LYS A 100 4.25 -0.38 5.05
CA LYS A 100 3.77 0.98 4.80
C LYS A 100 4.87 1.80 4.13
N PHE A 101 4.51 2.51 3.06
CA PHE A 101 5.37 3.40 2.31
C PHE A 101 4.72 4.78 2.20
N TYR A 102 5.56 5.81 2.23
CA TYR A 102 5.20 7.12 1.70
C TYR A 102 5.64 7.20 0.25
N THR A 103 4.74 7.69 -0.59
CA THR A 103 4.91 7.69 -2.03
C THR A 103 4.66 9.09 -2.57
N ILE A 104 5.61 9.60 -3.35
CA ILE A 104 5.49 10.84 -4.11
C ILE A 104 5.37 10.45 -5.58
N ARG A 105 4.38 10.99 -6.27
CA ARG A 105 4.24 10.90 -7.72
C ARG A 105 4.27 12.29 -8.33
N GLU A 106 5.07 12.45 -9.36
CA GLU A 106 5.11 13.66 -10.16
C GLU A 106 4.65 13.30 -11.56
N SER A 107 3.69 14.04 -12.11
CA SER A 107 3.23 13.80 -13.47
C SER A 107 3.22 15.09 -14.29
N ARG A 108 3.70 15.00 -15.53
CA ARG A 108 3.76 16.13 -16.45
C ARG A 108 3.35 15.71 -17.85
N TYR A 109 2.39 16.43 -18.42
CA TYR A 109 2.04 16.27 -19.83
C TYR A 109 3.13 16.86 -20.73
N CYS A 110 3.65 16.06 -21.65
CA CYS A 110 4.65 16.45 -22.62
C CYS A 110 3.99 16.76 -23.96
N GLN A 111 4.10 18.02 -24.42
CA GLN A 111 3.51 18.45 -25.69
C GLN A 111 4.19 17.82 -26.91
N ASP A 112 5.46 17.42 -26.80
CA ASP A 112 6.20 16.89 -27.96
C ASP A 112 5.78 15.46 -28.30
N CYS A 113 5.63 14.60 -27.29
CA CYS A 113 5.22 13.22 -27.49
C CYS A 113 3.72 12.97 -27.22
N GLN A 114 2.98 13.98 -26.77
CA GLN A 114 1.55 13.92 -26.45
C GLN A 114 1.19 12.91 -25.35
N GLU A 115 2.10 12.63 -24.42
CA GLU A 115 1.94 11.67 -23.33
C GLU A 115 2.15 12.32 -21.96
N THR A 116 1.56 11.75 -20.89
CA THR A 116 1.88 12.12 -19.51
C THR A 116 3.06 11.32 -19.03
N HIS A 117 4.15 11.99 -18.67
CA HIS A 117 5.33 11.37 -18.07
C HIS A 117 5.15 11.37 -16.56
N THR A 118 5.37 10.22 -15.93
CA THR A 118 5.21 10.06 -14.49
C THR A 118 6.54 9.62 -13.88
N ARG A 119 6.89 10.26 -12.78
CA ARG A 119 7.95 9.83 -11.88
C ARG A 119 7.33 9.44 -10.54
N LEU A 120 7.88 8.41 -9.94
CA LEU A 120 7.50 7.86 -8.67
C LEU A 120 8.74 7.79 -7.79
N HIS A 121 8.58 8.18 -6.53
CA HIS A 121 9.56 7.94 -5.48
C HIS A 121 8.84 7.37 -4.25
N ARG A 122 9.36 6.27 -3.71
CA ARG A 122 8.83 5.60 -2.51
C ARG A 122 9.86 5.55 -1.42
N MET A 123 9.38 5.71 -0.19
CA MET A 123 10.18 5.59 1.02
C MET A 123 9.46 4.68 2.01
N VAL A 124 10.18 3.76 2.63
CA VAL A 124 9.64 2.95 3.73
C VAL A 124 9.27 3.89 4.87
N ALA A 125 8.02 3.84 5.34
CA ALA A 125 7.59 4.66 6.45
C ALA A 125 8.34 4.24 7.73
N LYS A 126 8.78 5.19 8.55
CA LYS A 126 9.41 4.88 9.82
C LYS A 126 8.42 4.25 10.80
N ASP A 127 7.18 4.73 10.78
CA ASP A 127 6.07 4.15 11.52
C ASP A 127 5.33 3.16 10.62
N GLN A 128 5.30 1.90 11.05
CA GLN A 128 4.63 0.79 10.37
C GLN A 128 3.29 0.45 11.03
N SER A 129 2.84 1.23 12.01
CA SER A 129 1.54 1.04 12.64
C SER A 129 0.40 1.28 11.65
N LEU A 130 -0.66 0.49 11.79
CA LEU A 130 -1.88 0.60 10.99
C LEU A 130 -3.06 0.89 11.92
N MET A 131 -3.89 1.84 11.50
CA MET A 131 -5.14 2.18 12.15
C MET A 131 -6.21 1.10 11.87
N GLU A 132 -7.28 1.10 12.65
CA GLU A 132 -8.31 0.05 12.57
C GLU A 132 -9.06 0.06 11.23
N ASP A 133 -9.39 1.25 10.73
CA ASP A 133 -10.00 1.46 9.42
C ASP A 133 -9.07 1.05 8.27
N GLU A 134 -7.76 1.32 8.39
CA GLU A 134 -6.75 0.84 7.44
C GLU A 134 -6.74 -0.70 7.40
N LEU A 135 -6.78 -1.36 8.56
CA LEU A 135 -6.78 -2.83 8.64
C LEU A 135 -8.06 -3.45 8.04
N ASP A 136 -9.22 -2.84 8.25
CA ASP A 136 -10.49 -3.30 7.66
C ASP A 136 -10.47 -3.15 6.13
N ALA A 137 -9.99 -2.01 5.63
CA ALA A 137 -9.84 -1.78 4.20
C ALA A 137 -8.86 -2.76 3.55
N ILE A 138 -7.71 -3.03 4.19
CA ILE A 138 -6.74 -4.04 3.74
C ILE A 138 -7.39 -5.42 3.66
N LEU A 139 -8.11 -5.83 4.71
CA LEU A 139 -8.82 -7.11 4.74
C LEU A 139 -9.81 -7.24 3.58
N ASN A 140 -10.59 -6.19 3.34
CA ASN A 140 -11.56 -6.17 2.23
C ASN A 140 -10.86 -6.26 0.87
N ASN A 141 -9.81 -5.46 0.64
CA ASN A 141 -9.09 -5.43 -0.63
C ASN A 141 -8.44 -6.79 -0.95
N ILE A 142 -7.76 -7.42 0.01
CA ILE A 142 -7.19 -8.76 -0.20
C ILE A 142 -8.29 -9.78 -0.50
N THR A 143 -9.44 -9.68 0.16
CA THR A 143 -10.57 -10.58 -0.08
C THR A 143 -11.15 -10.41 -1.48
N VAL A 144 -11.27 -9.18 -1.98
CA VAL A 144 -11.70 -8.89 -3.35
C VAL A 144 -10.69 -9.45 -4.36
N ASP A 145 -9.40 -9.23 -4.13
CA ASP A 145 -8.33 -9.75 -4.99
C ASP A 145 -8.35 -11.27 -5.10
N LEU A 146 -8.54 -11.96 -3.97
CA LEU A 146 -8.64 -13.42 -3.93
C LEU A 146 -9.81 -13.96 -4.74
N ARG A 147 -10.94 -13.25 -4.77
CA ARG A 147 -12.12 -13.63 -5.58
C ARG A 147 -11.88 -13.42 -7.07
N ASN A 148 -11.04 -12.47 -7.45
CA ASN A 148 -10.71 -12.19 -8.84
C ASN A 148 -9.59 -13.10 -9.38
N ALA A 149 -8.86 -13.77 -8.49
CA ALA A 149 -7.78 -14.71 -8.83
C ALA A 149 -8.25 -16.17 -8.99
N SER A 150 -9.47 -16.48 -8.55
CA SER A 150 -10.13 -17.79 -8.64
C SER A 150 -11.01 -17.91 -9.88
#